data_AF-W1VHU8-F1
#
_entry.id   AF-W1VHU8-F1
#
_cell.length_a   1.000
_cell.length_b   1.000
_cell.length_c   1.000
_cell.angle_alpha   90.00
_cell.angle_beta   90.00
_cell.angle_gamma   90.00
#
_symmetry.space_group_name_H-M   'P 1'
#
loop_
_entity.id
_entity.type
_entity.pdbx_description
1 polymer ?
#
loop_
_entity_poly.entity_id
_entity_poly.type
_entity_poly.pdbx_seq_one_letter_code
_entity_poly.pdbx_strand_id
1 'polypeptide(L)'
;DVLSTFLTPSGGQDEETAYLVGASMLVSVSGSEAGEAVMAYLTSAQWARAYAALGTGGTAHHGVEAAQAGSPVAQQVSQILQSRQSVLRLEVADVATPERVTALREALTAWASGQADGATALSRAEESSAQ
;
A
#
# COMPACT_ATOMS: atom_id res chain seq x y z
N ASP A 1 -5.98 -0.69 -22.71
CA ASP A 1 -6.15 -0.04 -21.40
C ASP A 1 -5.22 -0.65 -20.38
N VAL A 2 -4.21 0.11 -19.95
CA VAL A 2 -3.27 -0.32 -18.91
C VAL A 2 -3.76 0.25 -17.59
N LEU A 3 -4.29 -0.62 -16.74
CA LEU A 3 -4.69 -0.27 -15.38
C LEU A 3 -3.42 -0.02 -14.56
N SER A 4 -3.13 1.23 -14.22
CA SER A 4 -1.94 1.58 -13.43
C SER A 4 -2.18 1.25 -11.96
N THR A 5 -1.58 0.16 -11.50
CA THR A 5 -1.42 -0.18 -10.09
C THR A 5 0.02 -0.67 -9.89
N PHE A 6 0.61 -0.40 -8.72
CA PHE A 6 1.98 -0.83 -8.44
C PHE A 6 1.99 -2.34 -8.16
N LEU A 7 2.31 -3.12 -9.19
CA LEU A 7 2.60 -4.54 -9.06
C LEU A 7 3.95 -4.70 -8.34
N THR A 8 3.99 -5.53 -7.32
CA THR A 8 5.27 -6.06 -6.84
C THR A 8 5.74 -7.13 -7.82
N PRO A 9 7.04 -7.22 -8.15
CA PRO A 9 7.55 -8.32 -8.96
C PRO A 9 7.14 -9.65 -8.32
N SER A 10 6.36 -10.46 -9.03
CA SER A 10 6.07 -11.85 -8.66
C SER A 10 7.33 -12.69 -8.92
N GLY A 11 7.86 -13.31 -7.88
CA GLY A 11 9.09 -14.11 -7.88
C GLY A 11 8.96 -15.51 -8.50
N GLY A 12 7.83 -15.87 -9.11
CA GLY A 12 7.65 -17.17 -9.75
C GLY A 12 6.39 -17.29 -10.60
N GLN A 13 6.36 -18.29 -11.49
CA GLN A 13 5.25 -18.57 -12.42
C GLN A 13 3.96 -19.06 -11.71
N ASP A 14 4.05 -19.42 -10.43
CA ASP A 14 2.95 -19.88 -9.58
C ASP A 14 2.58 -18.89 -8.44
N GLU A 15 3.16 -17.68 -8.42
CA GLU A 15 2.84 -16.71 -7.36
C GLU A 15 1.57 -15.90 -7.68
N GLU A 16 0.65 -15.89 -6.71
CA GLU A 16 -0.57 -15.08 -6.73
C GLU A 16 -0.24 -13.60 -6.91
N THR A 17 -1.05 -12.87 -7.68
CA THR A 17 -0.79 -11.45 -7.99
C THR A 17 -0.74 -10.62 -6.71
N ALA A 18 0.45 -10.13 -6.38
CA ALA A 18 0.68 -9.27 -5.22
C ALA A 18 0.65 -7.79 -5.62
N TYR A 19 -0.06 -6.99 -4.83
CA TYR A 19 -0.20 -5.55 -5.01
C TYR A 19 0.44 -4.81 -3.84
N LEU A 20 1.22 -3.78 -4.13
CA LEU A 20 1.65 -2.86 -3.08
C LEU A 20 0.51 -1.90 -2.74
N VAL A 21 0.03 -1.94 -1.50
CA VAL A 21 -1.05 -1.07 -1.03
C VAL A 21 -0.49 -0.12 0.03
N GLY A 22 -0.63 1.18 -0.19
CA GLY A 22 -0.43 2.18 0.86
C GLY A 22 -1.64 2.22 1.78
N ALA A 23 -1.42 2.19 3.10
CA ALA A 23 -2.47 2.33 4.09
C ALA A 23 -2.24 3.59 4.93
N SER A 24 -3.32 4.33 5.22
CA SER A 24 -3.34 5.34 6.28
C SER A 24 -4.04 4.74 7.48
N MET A 25 -3.35 4.69 8.62
CA MET A 25 -3.91 4.20 9.88
C MET A 25 -4.24 5.38 10.78
N LEU A 26 -5.38 5.29 11.47
CA LEU A 26 -5.72 6.21 12.53
C LEU A 26 -5.28 5.61 13.86
N VAL A 27 -4.54 6.38 14.64
CA VAL A 27 -4.05 5.99 15.96
C VAL A 27 -4.45 7.09 16.94
N SER A 28 -5.07 6.69 18.06
CA SER A 28 -5.33 7.60 19.17
C SER A 28 -4.21 7.50 20.19
N VAL A 29 -3.52 8.60 20.46
CA VAL A 29 -2.39 8.67 21.40
C VAL A 29 -2.87 8.92 22.85
N SER A 30 -4.11 9.39 23.02
CA SER A 30 -4.77 9.53 24.32
C SER A 30 -6.26 9.19 24.20
N GLY A 31 -6.74 8.32 25.09
CA GLY A 31 -8.16 7.95 25.16
C GLY A 31 -9.00 9.14 25.64
N SER A 32 -9.94 9.59 24.82
CA SER A 32 -10.96 10.56 25.19
C SER A 32 -12.24 10.25 24.44
N GLU A 33 -13.39 10.56 25.03
CA GLU A 33 -14.70 10.36 24.38
C GLU A 33 -14.76 11.08 23.02
N ALA A 34 -14.21 12.30 22.94
CA ALA A 34 -14.10 13.04 21.68
C ALA A 34 -13.20 12.33 20.66
N GLY A 35 -12.06 11.78 21.10
CA GLY A 35 -11.16 11.01 20.24
C GLY A 35 -11.83 9.74 19.71
N GLU A 36 -12.53 9.01 20.56
CA GLU A 36 -13.28 7.81 20.18
C GLU A 36 -14.40 8.12 19.17
N ALA A 37 -15.13 9.23 19.38
CA ALA A 37 -16.16 9.67 18.44
C ALA A 37 -15.59 10.00 17.06
N VAL A 38 -14.44 10.68 17.00
CA VAL A 38 -13.74 10.98 15.73
C VAL A 38 -13.25 9.69 15.07
N MET A 39 -12.64 8.77 15.83
CA MET A 39 -12.20 7.48 15.33
C MET A 39 -13.38 6.69 14.74
N ALA A 40 -14.48 6.58 15.47
CA ALA A 40 -15.68 5.90 15.02
C ALA A 40 -16.23 6.50 13.72
N TYR A 41 -16.29 7.84 13.63
CA TYR A 41 -16.73 8.52 12.41
C TYR A 41 -15.80 8.23 11.22
N LEU A 42 -14.49 8.36 11.38
CA LEU A 42 -13.52 8.17 10.31
C LEU A 42 -13.37 6.69 9.89
N THR A 43 -13.81 5.75 10.71
CA THR A 43 -13.90 4.32 10.34
C THR A 43 -15.28 3.90 9.83
N SER A 44 -16.23 4.84 9.73
CA SER A 44 -17.63 4.52 9.36
C SER A 44 -17.84 4.37 7.85
N ALA A 45 -18.92 3.68 7.48
CA ALA A 45 -19.41 3.60 6.10
C ALA A 45 -19.77 4.98 5.52
N GLN A 46 -20.22 5.91 6.37
CA GLN A 46 -20.56 7.27 5.95
C GLN A 46 -19.31 8.00 5.46
N TRP A 47 -18.25 7.98 6.26
CA TRP A 47 -16.97 8.58 5.87
C TRP A 47 -16.37 7.87 4.66
N ALA A 48 -16.35 6.53 4.64
CA ALA A 48 -15.79 5.76 3.54
C ALA A 48 -16.47 6.08 2.20
N ARG A 49 -17.81 6.28 2.17
CA ARG A 49 -18.54 6.73 0.97
C ARG A 49 -18.15 8.15 0.55
N ALA A 50 -18.10 9.07 1.51
CA ALA A 50 -17.71 10.45 1.23
C ALA A 50 -16.29 10.52 0.66
N TYR A 51 -15.36 9.75 1.23
CA TYR A 51 -13.98 9.68 0.78
C TYR A 51 -13.87 9.06 -0.62
N ALA A 52 -14.55 7.93 -0.89
CA ALA A 52 -14.57 7.30 -2.20
C ALA A 52 -15.15 8.23 -3.30
N ALA A 53 -16.15 9.04 -2.96
CA ALA A 53 -16.74 10.02 -3.87
C ALA A 53 -15.77 11.15 -4.29
N LEU A 54 -14.68 11.37 -3.55
CA LEU A 54 -13.64 12.33 -3.93
C LEU A 54 -12.75 11.82 -5.08
N GLY A 55 -12.91 10.56 -5.50
CA GLY A 55 -12.12 9.96 -6.59
C GLY A 55 -10.66 9.66 -6.19
N THR A 56 -10.35 9.64 -4.90
CA THR A 56 -8.99 9.50 -4.37
C THR A 56 -8.47 8.06 -4.34
N GLY A 57 -9.31 7.06 -4.65
CA GLY A 57 -8.92 5.64 -4.69
C GLY A 57 -10.06 4.68 -4.33
N GLY A 58 -9.74 3.38 -4.25
CA GLY A 58 -10.66 2.35 -3.76
C GLY A 58 -10.77 2.32 -2.22
N THR A 59 -11.71 1.53 -1.69
CA THR A 59 -11.96 1.41 -0.24
C THR A 59 -12.03 -0.04 0.23
N ALA A 60 -11.45 -0.32 1.40
CA ALA A 60 -11.55 -1.61 2.08
C ALA A 60 -12.86 -1.76 2.90
N HIS A 61 -13.64 -0.69 3.06
CA HIS A 61 -14.80 -0.70 3.95
C HIS A 61 -15.98 -1.45 3.32
N HIS A 62 -16.36 -2.61 3.86
CA HIS A 62 -17.44 -3.47 3.32
C HIS A 62 -18.84 -2.84 3.28
N GLY A 63 -19.10 -1.80 4.06
CA GLY A 63 -20.34 -1.00 3.96
C GLY A 63 -20.41 -0.08 2.72
N VAL A 64 -19.42 -0.14 1.83
CA VAL A 64 -19.36 0.64 0.58
C VAL A 64 -19.19 -0.32 -0.59
N GLU A 65 -20.18 -0.34 -1.48
CA GLU A 65 -20.13 -1.16 -2.68
C GLU A 65 -18.98 -0.71 -3.59
N ALA A 66 -18.13 -1.65 -4.00
CA ALA A 66 -17.00 -1.36 -4.89
C ALA A 66 -17.45 -0.63 -6.17
N ALA A 67 -18.63 -0.96 -6.71
CA ALA A 67 -19.20 -0.35 -7.91
C ALA A 67 -19.49 1.16 -7.76
N GLN A 68 -19.56 1.69 -6.53
CA GLN A 68 -19.76 3.12 -6.28
C GLN A 68 -18.47 3.94 -6.44
N ALA A 69 -17.31 3.30 -6.61
CA ALA A 69 -16.06 3.99 -6.80
C ALA A 69 -16.00 4.68 -8.18
N GLY A 70 -15.44 5.90 -8.20
CA GLY A 70 -15.47 6.79 -9.36
C GLY A 70 -14.58 6.40 -10.55
N SER A 71 -13.86 5.27 -10.49
CA SER A 71 -13.04 4.77 -11.61
C SER A 71 -12.95 3.24 -11.62
N PRO A 72 -12.76 2.61 -12.80
CA PRO A 72 -12.57 1.15 -12.90
C PRO A 72 -11.40 0.64 -12.04
N VAL A 73 -10.33 1.42 -11.92
CA VAL A 73 -9.18 1.10 -11.05
C VAL A 73 -9.62 1.05 -9.59
N ALA A 74 -10.37 2.07 -9.14
CA ALA A 74 -10.85 2.13 -7.76
C ALA A 74 -11.88 1.04 -7.45
N GLN A 75 -12.68 0.62 -8.43
CA GLN A 75 -13.58 -0.53 -8.31
C GLN A 75 -12.79 -1.83 -8.10
N GLN A 76 -11.77 -2.09 -8.94
CA GLN A 76 -10.93 -3.28 -8.81
C GLN A 76 -10.14 -3.29 -7.50
N VAL A 77 -9.56 -2.15 -7.10
CA VAL A 77 -8.87 -2.02 -5.80
C VAL A 77 -9.84 -2.31 -4.66
N SER A 78 -11.07 -1.79 -4.69
CA SER A 78 -12.07 -2.06 -3.66
C SER A 78 -12.45 -3.54 -3.61
N GLN A 79 -12.61 -4.22 -4.75
CA GLN A 79 -12.89 -5.66 -4.80
C GLN A 79 -11.76 -6.49 -4.19
N ILE A 80 -10.50 -6.14 -4.49
CA ILE A 80 -9.33 -6.79 -3.88
C ILE A 80 -9.33 -6.56 -2.37
N LEU A 81 -9.43 -5.31 -1.92
CA LEU A 81 -9.37 -4.96 -0.49
C LEU A 81 -10.52 -5.53 0.33
N GLN A 82 -11.70 -5.71 -0.27
CA GLN A 82 -12.89 -6.28 0.37
C GLN A 82 -13.01 -7.79 0.20
N SER A 83 -12.09 -8.44 -0.52
CA SER A 83 -12.12 -9.89 -0.69
C SER A 83 -11.67 -10.59 0.60
N ARG A 84 -12.40 -11.64 0.99
CA ARG A 84 -11.99 -12.53 2.10
C ARG A 84 -10.83 -13.46 1.72
N GLN A 85 -10.46 -13.51 0.44
CA GLN A 85 -9.33 -14.29 -0.04
C GLN A 85 -8.04 -13.45 -0.07
N SER A 86 -8.14 -12.13 0.10
CA SER A 86 -6.97 -11.26 0.09
C SER A 86 -6.25 -11.29 1.44
N VAL A 87 -4.94 -11.50 1.38
CA VAL A 87 -4.05 -11.46 2.54
C VAL A 87 -3.28 -10.15 2.52
N LEU A 88 -3.42 -9.34 3.59
CA LEU A 88 -2.63 -8.13 3.75
C LEU A 88 -1.34 -8.46 4.52
N ARG A 89 -0.19 -8.28 3.87
CA ARG A 89 1.11 -8.35 4.55
C ARG A 89 1.53 -6.94 4.96
N LEU A 90 1.53 -6.69 6.27
CA LEU A 90 1.97 -5.43 6.86
C LEU A 90 3.44 -5.57 7.27
N GLU A 91 4.30 -4.79 6.62
CA GLU A 91 5.69 -4.63 7.06
C GLU A 91 5.80 -3.27 7.75
N VAL A 92 6.00 -3.29 9.07
CA VAL A 92 6.34 -2.10 9.83
C VAL A 92 7.86 -2.00 9.84
N ALA A 93 8.41 -1.35 8.83
CA ALA A 93 9.82 -1.01 8.82
C ALA A 93 10.06 0.19 9.74
N ASP A 94 11.25 0.26 10.36
CA ASP A 94 11.75 1.51 10.93
C ASP A 94 11.67 2.62 9.88
N VAL A 95 11.44 3.86 10.33
CA VAL A 95 11.35 5.02 9.44
C VAL A 95 12.51 5.00 8.45
N ALA A 96 12.19 4.81 7.18
CA ALA A 96 13.18 4.87 6.12
C ALA A 96 13.72 6.30 6.10
N THR A 97 14.99 6.47 6.44
CA THR A 97 15.65 7.77 6.30
C THR A 97 15.77 8.10 4.80
N PRO A 98 15.82 9.39 4.41
CA PRO A 98 16.00 9.78 3.02
C PRO A 98 17.20 9.11 2.35
N GLU A 99 18.27 8.89 3.11
CA GLU A 99 19.49 8.21 2.68
C GLU A 99 19.21 6.74 2.33
N ARG A 100 18.48 6.01 3.19
CA ARG A 100 18.09 4.61 2.95
C ARG A 100 17.19 4.45 1.72
N VAL A 101 16.23 5.36 1.54
CA VAL A 101 15.36 5.36 0.35
C VAL A 101 16.17 5.60 -0.93
N THR A 102 17.13 6.52 -0.87
CA THR A 102 18.00 6.85 -2.01
C THR A 102 18.86 5.67 -2.41
N ALA A 103 19.52 5.03 -1.45
CA ALA A 103 20.38 3.88 -1.72
C ALA A 103 19.60 2.66 -2.24
N LEU A 104 18.42 2.37 -1.68
CA LEU A 104 17.54 1.32 -2.20
C LEU A 104 17.11 1.62 -3.65
N ARG A 105 16.73 2.87 -3.94
CA ARG A 105 16.35 3.28 -5.31
C ARG A 105 17.51 3.11 -6.30
N GLU A 106 18.72 3.49 -5.91
CA GLU A 106 19.92 3.34 -6.76
C GLU A 106 20.27 1.87 -7.00
N ALA A 107 20.21 1.03 -5.97
CA ALA A 107 20.40 -0.41 -6.09
C ALA A 107 19.39 -1.06 -7.03
N LEU A 108 18.10 -0.74 -6.88
CA LEU A 108 17.03 -1.22 -7.76
C LEU A 108 17.23 -0.74 -9.20
N THR A 109 17.68 0.50 -9.40
CA THR A 109 17.98 1.05 -10.73
C THR A 109 19.17 0.33 -11.38
N ALA A 110 20.22 0.03 -10.61
CA ALA A 110 21.38 -0.72 -11.09
C ALA A 110 21.00 -2.16 -11.46
N TRP A 111 20.15 -2.81 -10.67
CA TRP A 111 19.62 -4.14 -10.99
C TRP A 111 18.74 -4.13 -12.25
N ALA A 112 17.74 -3.24 -12.30
CA ALA A 112 16.81 -3.15 -13.43
C ALA A 112 17.50 -2.76 -14.75
N SER A 113 18.61 -2.03 -14.69
CA SER A 113 19.41 -1.68 -15.87
C SER A 113 20.50 -2.71 -16.22
N GLY A 114 20.63 -3.79 -15.45
CA GLY A 114 21.63 -4.85 -15.66
C GLY A 114 23.06 -4.47 -15.27
N GLN A 115 23.25 -3.37 -14.56
CA GLN A 115 24.56 -2.93 -14.04
C GLN A 115 25.02 -3.72 -12.80
N ALA A 116 24.10 -4.42 -12.14
CA ALA A 116 24.38 -5.33 -11.03
C ALA A 116 23.40 -6.52 -11.06
N ASP A 117 23.85 -7.68 -10.59
CA ASP A 117 22.92 -8.77 -10.29
C ASP A 117 22.13 -8.48 -9.00
N GLY A 118 21.06 -9.25 -8.78
CA GLY A 118 20.15 -9.02 -7.65
C GLY A 118 20.85 -9.14 -6.29
N ALA A 119 21.79 -10.07 -6.14
CA ALA A 119 22.53 -10.28 -4.89
C ALA A 119 23.44 -9.08 -4.58
N THR A 120 24.14 -8.56 -5.59
CA THR A 120 25.03 -7.40 -5.47
C THR A 120 24.23 -6.13 -5.20
N ALA A 121 23.10 -5.93 -5.87
CA ALA A 121 22.23 -4.78 -5.62
C ALA A 121 21.66 -4.81 -4.20
N LEU A 122 21.22 -5.98 -3.73
CA LEU A 122 20.69 -6.14 -2.37
C LEU A 122 21.76 -5.86 -1.30
N SER A 123 22.96 -6.43 -1.43
CA SER A 123 24.07 -6.19 -0.49
C SER A 123 24.38 -4.69 -0.36
N ARG A 124 24.42 -3.96 -1.48
CA ARG A 124 24.67 -2.50 -1.47
C ARG A 124 23.57 -1.72 -0.75
N ALA A 125 22.31 -2.10 -0.94
CA ALA A 125 21.18 -1.46 -0.25
C ALA A 125 21.21 -1.75 1.26
N GLU A 126 21.60 -2.95 1.67
CA GLU A 126 21.70 -3.36 3.07
C GLU A 126 22.89 -2.70 3.79
N GLU A 127 24.05 -2.63 3.15
CA GLU A 127 25.25 -1.95 3.70
C GLU A 127 25.00 -0.46 3.96
N SER A 128 24.26 0.20 3.06
CA SER A 128 23.85 1.60 3.23
C SER A 128 22.83 1.81 4.36
N SER A 129 22.13 0.74 4.76
CA SER A 129 21.11 0.76 5.81
C SER A 129 21.66 0.53 7.21
N ALA A 130 22.94 0.17 7.35
CA ALA A 130 23.60 -0.14 8.61
C ALA A 130 24.38 1.05 9.23
N GLN A 131 24.40 2.21 8.56
CA GLN A 131 25.04 3.45 9.02
C GLN A 131 23.99 4.44 9.53
#